data_AF-A0AAD6E7H0-F1
#
_entry.id   AF-A0AAD6E7H0-F1
#
_cell.length_a   1.000
_cell.length_b   1.000
_cell.length_c   1.000
_cell.angle_alpha   90.00
_cell.angle_beta   90.00
_cell.angle_gamma   90.00
#
_symmetry.space_group_name_H-M   'P 1'
#
loop_
_entity.id
_entity.type
_entity.pdbx_description
1 polymer ?
#
loop_
_entity_poly.entity_id
_entity_poly.type
_entity_poly.pdbx_seq_one_letter_code
_entity_poly.pdbx_strand_id
1 'polypeptide(L)'
;MPADVNDGDITQEGISQPSSSPTQMSVMMFKVRLFRISTQICHHISGPSRLEAEPLGEFDAIIAEEQQRWDSTYLVDGAPNILDSSYAYWCILQTYAHQLYLLLHRPFRHSQSPCFLATSRDRCITSSAALLGIHRQIYEVPLLRPYLWLLRGVTSLKALHAAVALNSCLLDMPSSFESGSYREELNKLVLRMESLSRRSAICLKAHRILLQLQTQFGAADQQPADSGTRFENRIEDWTDMREWFGADLFNWNLDSVGNLPAV
;
A
#
# COMPACT_ATOMS: atom_id res chain seq x y z
N MET A 1 27.72 -0.88 -0.26
CA MET A 1 26.41 -1.52 -0.09
C MET A 1 26.67 -2.93 0.42
N PRO A 2 25.91 -3.46 1.40
CA PRO A 2 26.06 -4.85 1.84
C PRO A 2 25.90 -5.82 0.67
N ALA A 3 26.57 -6.97 0.73
CA ALA A 3 26.43 -8.03 -0.27
C ALA A 3 25.05 -8.69 -0.14
N ASP A 4 24.39 -8.99 -1.27
CA ASP A 4 23.06 -9.61 -1.30
C ASP A 4 23.14 -11.12 -1.04
N VAL A 5 23.38 -11.48 0.22
CA VAL A 5 23.56 -12.87 0.69
C VAL A 5 22.86 -13.08 2.02
N ASN A 6 22.42 -14.31 2.33
CA ASN A 6 21.91 -14.61 3.67
C ASN A 6 23.07 -14.77 4.64
N ASP A 7 22.82 -14.52 5.94
CA ASP A 7 23.86 -14.66 6.97
C ASP A 7 24.44 -16.09 7.03
N GLY A 8 23.62 -17.10 6.70
CA GLY A 8 24.06 -18.50 6.61
C GLY A 8 25.01 -18.80 5.44
N ASP A 9 25.06 -17.93 4.43
CA ASP A 9 25.93 -18.07 3.25
C ASP A 9 27.33 -17.45 3.50
N ILE A 10 27.49 -16.76 4.63
CA ILE A 10 28.74 -16.13 5.06
C ILE A 10 29.53 -17.15 5.90
N THR A 11 30.64 -17.63 5.34
CA THR A 11 31.52 -18.60 6.01
C THR A 11 32.89 -17.99 6.31
N GLN A 12 33.73 -18.68 7.09
CA GLN A 12 35.12 -18.25 7.33
C GLN A 12 35.96 -18.20 6.05
N GLU A 13 35.55 -18.93 5.00
CA GLU A 13 36.24 -19.01 3.71
C GLU A 13 35.78 -17.92 2.72
N GLY A 14 34.75 -17.14 3.09
CA GLY A 14 34.20 -16.06 2.28
C GLY A 14 32.69 -16.16 2.09
N ILE A 15 32.18 -15.35 1.17
CA ILE A 15 30.77 -15.31 0.80
C ILE A 15 30.54 -16.35 -0.30
N SER A 16 29.63 -17.30 -0.05
CA SER A 16 29.22 -18.32 -1.04
C SER A 16 28.58 -17.67 -2.28
N GLN A 17 28.53 -18.37 -3.41
CA GLN A 17 27.88 -17.82 -4.61
C GLN A 17 26.46 -17.34 -4.30
N PRO A 18 26.07 -16.14 -4.78
CA PRO A 18 24.75 -15.58 -4.49
C PRO A 18 23.66 -16.54 -4.96
N SER A 19 22.69 -16.83 -4.08
CA SER A 19 21.57 -17.71 -4.42
C SER A 19 20.74 -17.11 -5.54
N SER A 20 20.22 -17.94 -6.44
CA SER A 20 19.26 -17.52 -7.46
C SER A 20 17.90 -17.12 -6.88
N SER A 21 17.65 -17.40 -5.60
CA SER A 21 16.44 -17.02 -4.87
C SER A 21 16.65 -15.73 -4.07
N PRO A 22 15.58 -14.93 -3.85
CA PRO A 22 15.66 -13.71 -3.03
C PRO A 22 16.16 -14.00 -1.62
N THR A 23 17.13 -13.23 -1.15
CA THR A 23 17.70 -13.36 0.20
C THR A 23 16.99 -12.43 1.18
N GLN A 24 17.23 -12.61 2.49
CA GLN A 24 16.82 -11.62 3.49
C GLN A 24 17.44 -10.24 3.21
N MET A 25 18.65 -10.21 2.68
CA MET A 25 19.34 -8.97 2.31
C MET A 25 18.67 -8.30 1.10
N SER A 26 18.18 -9.04 0.12
CA SER A 26 17.43 -8.48 -1.02
C SER A 26 16.21 -7.70 -0.52
N VAL A 27 15.45 -8.28 0.41
CA VAL A 27 14.28 -7.63 1.05
C VAL A 27 14.71 -6.35 1.77
N MET A 28 15.79 -6.39 2.55
CA MET A 28 16.31 -5.22 3.26
C MET A 28 16.72 -4.11 2.29
N MET A 29 17.42 -4.46 1.21
CA MET A 29 17.87 -3.51 0.20
C MET A 29 16.69 -2.81 -0.49
N PHE A 30 15.64 -3.55 -0.84
CA PHE A 30 14.43 -2.95 -1.40
C PHE A 30 13.72 -2.03 -0.41
N LYS A 31 13.65 -2.41 0.87
CA LYS A 31 13.09 -1.55 1.93
C LYS A 31 13.87 -0.25 2.09
N VAL A 32 15.20 -0.29 2.05
CA VAL A 32 16.05 0.91 2.14
C VAL A 32 15.80 1.84 0.94
N ARG A 33 15.72 1.28 -0.28
CA ARG A 33 15.42 2.07 -1.49
C ARG A 33 14.05 2.73 -1.40
N LEU A 34 13.04 1.97 -1.00
CA LEU A 34 11.69 2.45 -0.78
C LEU A 34 11.64 3.57 0.27
N PHE A 35 12.37 3.44 1.38
CA PHE A 35 12.46 4.48 2.39
C PHE A 35 13.09 5.77 1.84
N ARG A 36 14.13 5.64 1.00
CA ARG A 36 14.75 6.79 0.32
C ARG A 36 13.78 7.50 -0.61
N ILE A 37 13.07 6.74 -1.46
CA ILE A 37 12.05 7.27 -2.38
C ILE A 37 10.95 7.97 -1.58
N SER A 38 10.46 7.32 -0.52
CA SER A 38 9.45 7.90 0.35
C SER A 38 9.92 9.23 0.91
N THR A 39 11.14 9.30 1.46
CA THR A 39 11.69 10.54 2.04
C THR A 39 11.77 11.67 1.02
N GLN A 40 12.17 11.36 -0.22
CA GLN A 40 12.21 12.33 -1.32
C GLN A 40 10.79 12.84 -1.67
N ILE A 41 9.82 11.93 -1.75
CA ILE A 41 8.41 12.30 -1.98
C ILE A 41 7.89 13.13 -0.81
N CYS A 42 8.11 12.72 0.45
CA CYS A 42 7.71 13.48 1.65
C CYS A 42 8.22 14.92 1.59
N HIS A 43 9.50 15.09 1.22
CA HIS A 43 10.14 16.39 1.13
C HIS A 43 9.50 17.24 0.03
N HIS A 44 9.25 16.65 -1.13
CA HIS A 44 8.59 17.34 -2.24
C HIS A 44 7.16 17.76 -1.90
N ILE A 45 6.32 16.86 -1.39
CA ILE A 45 4.90 17.16 -1.09
C ILE A 45 4.73 18.11 0.11
N SER A 46 5.72 18.20 0.99
CA SER A 46 5.73 19.16 2.10
C SER A 46 6.36 20.50 1.72
N GLY A 47 7.05 20.57 0.58
CA GLY A 47 7.82 21.71 0.13
C GLY A 47 7.00 22.77 -0.63
N PRO A 48 7.62 23.90 -0.99
CA PRO A 48 6.97 24.94 -1.79
C PRO A 48 6.63 24.46 -3.21
N SER A 49 7.34 23.45 -3.73
CA SER A 49 7.13 22.85 -5.05
C SER A 49 6.06 21.75 -5.09
N ARG A 50 5.30 21.52 -4.01
CA ARG A 50 4.33 20.41 -3.90
C ARG A 50 3.21 20.37 -4.96
N LEU A 51 3.02 21.48 -5.69
CA LEU A 51 2.01 21.60 -6.75
C LEU A 51 2.65 21.60 -8.16
N GLU A 52 3.97 21.37 -8.25
CA GLU A 52 4.67 21.25 -9.52
C GLU A 52 4.46 19.85 -10.11
N ALA A 53 4.02 19.79 -11.36
CA ALA A 53 3.76 18.52 -12.05
C ALA A 53 5.03 17.89 -12.65
N GLU A 54 6.10 18.65 -12.87
CA GLU A 54 7.34 18.16 -13.49
C GLU A 54 7.97 16.99 -12.71
N PRO A 55 8.15 17.06 -11.36
CA PRO A 55 8.72 15.94 -10.59
C PRO A 55 7.81 14.71 -10.52
N LEU A 56 6.53 14.84 -10.86
CA LEU A 56 5.55 13.76 -10.79
C LEU A 56 5.95 12.59 -11.69
N GLY A 57 6.34 12.89 -12.93
CA GLY A 57 6.74 11.88 -13.91
C GLY A 57 8.03 11.16 -13.51
N GLU A 58 8.98 11.87 -12.89
CA GLU A 58 10.23 11.29 -12.40
C GLU A 58 9.96 10.30 -11.24
N PHE A 59 9.17 10.72 -10.25
CA PHE A 59 8.81 9.82 -9.14
C PHE A 59 7.97 8.62 -9.61
N ASP A 60 7.06 8.81 -10.56
CA ASP A 60 6.30 7.71 -11.17
C ASP A 60 7.24 6.67 -11.80
N ALA A 61 8.22 7.14 -12.59
CA ALA A 61 9.20 6.27 -13.23
C ALA A 61 10.07 5.52 -12.20
N ILE A 62 10.52 6.20 -11.14
CA ILE A 62 11.33 5.60 -10.08
C ILE A 62 10.55 4.50 -9.32
N ILE A 63 9.28 4.77 -8.98
CA ILE A 63 8.44 3.77 -8.29
C ILE A 63 8.19 2.58 -9.22
N ALA A 64 7.87 2.82 -10.50
CA ALA A 64 7.63 1.77 -11.48
C ALA A 64 8.87 0.89 -11.71
N GLU A 65 10.08 1.48 -11.77
CA GLU A 65 11.32 0.73 -11.90
C GLU A 65 11.57 -0.19 -10.70
N GLU A 66 11.30 0.28 -9.48
CA GLU A 66 11.40 -0.57 -8.28
C GLU A 66 10.34 -1.69 -8.29
N GLN A 67 9.10 -1.40 -8.67
CA GLN A 67 8.08 -2.45 -8.81
C GLN A 67 8.50 -3.53 -9.81
N GLN A 68 9.06 -3.14 -10.96
CA GLN A 68 9.55 -4.09 -11.96
C GLN A 68 10.71 -4.94 -11.43
N ARG A 69 11.61 -4.36 -10.63
CA ARG A 69 12.70 -5.09 -9.96
C ARG A 69 12.14 -6.13 -9.00
N TRP A 70 11.12 -5.79 -8.21
CA TRP A 70 10.49 -6.73 -7.29
C TRP A 70 9.73 -7.83 -8.03
N ASP A 71 9.04 -7.50 -9.11
CA ASP A 71 8.35 -8.49 -9.95
C ASP A 71 9.35 -9.51 -10.49
N SER A 72 10.49 -9.04 -11.02
CA SER A 72 11.56 -9.89 -11.56
C SER A 72 12.27 -10.71 -10.47
N THR A 73 12.22 -10.27 -9.22
CA THR A 73 12.90 -10.93 -8.10
C THR A 73 12.00 -11.97 -7.43
N TYR A 74 10.71 -11.65 -7.23
CA TYR A 74 9.81 -12.46 -6.39
C TYR A 74 8.75 -13.23 -7.17
N LEU A 75 8.51 -12.93 -8.44
CA LEU A 75 7.53 -13.63 -9.27
C LEU A 75 8.23 -14.54 -10.28
N VAL A 76 7.64 -15.71 -10.50
CA VAL A 76 8.04 -16.67 -11.54
C VAL A 76 7.01 -16.60 -12.65
N ASP A 77 7.44 -16.16 -13.84
CA ASP A 77 6.56 -15.92 -14.99
C ASP A 77 5.35 -15.01 -14.67
N GLY A 78 5.56 -14.02 -13.81
CA GLY A 78 4.53 -13.07 -13.38
C GLY A 78 3.54 -13.62 -12.33
N ALA A 79 3.77 -14.84 -11.83
CA ALA A 79 2.95 -15.47 -10.80
C ALA A 79 3.74 -15.70 -9.50
N PRO A 80 3.06 -15.75 -8.34
CA PRO A 80 3.69 -16.12 -7.08
C PRO A 80 4.25 -17.55 -7.13
N ASN A 81 5.45 -17.75 -6.60
CA ASN A 81 5.93 -19.10 -6.32
C ASN A 81 5.13 -19.72 -5.16
N ILE A 82 4.44 -20.83 -5.41
CA ILE A 82 3.60 -21.50 -4.40
C ILE A 82 4.46 -22.20 -3.33
N LEU A 83 5.74 -22.44 -3.63
CA LEU A 83 6.65 -23.22 -2.79
C LEU A 83 7.44 -22.38 -1.77
N ASP A 84 7.40 -21.05 -1.87
CA ASP A 84 8.14 -20.18 -0.97
C ASP A 84 7.27 -19.04 -0.40
N SER A 85 7.78 -18.42 0.66
CA SER A 85 7.10 -17.32 1.34
C SER A 85 7.44 -15.96 0.73
N SER A 86 8.13 -15.94 -0.42
CA SER A 86 8.69 -14.73 -1.00
C SER A 86 7.59 -13.78 -1.52
N TYR A 87 6.44 -14.35 -1.88
CA TYR A 87 5.25 -13.61 -2.28
C TYR A 87 4.72 -12.66 -1.21
N ALA A 88 4.90 -12.98 0.08
CA ALA A 88 4.52 -12.07 1.15
C ALA A 88 5.37 -10.80 1.15
N TYR A 89 6.68 -10.92 0.87
CA TYR A 89 7.58 -9.76 0.74
C TYR A 89 7.21 -8.91 -0.46
N TRP A 90 6.89 -9.54 -1.59
CA TRP A 90 6.35 -8.84 -2.76
C TRP A 90 5.08 -8.05 -2.42
N CYS A 91 4.11 -8.67 -1.74
CA CYS A 91 2.88 -8.00 -1.31
C CYS A 91 3.16 -6.79 -0.41
N ILE A 92 4.12 -6.91 0.52
CA ILE A 92 4.54 -5.80 1.38
C ILE A 92 5.11 -4.66 0.54
N LEU A 93 6.08 -4.93 -0.33
CA LEU A 93 6.72 -3.90 -1.14
C LEU A 93 5.72 -3.20 -2.07
N GLN A 94 4.85 -3.96 -2.74
CA GLN A 94 3.78 -3.42 -3.59
C GLN A 94 2.79 -2.56 -2.81
N THR A 95 2.46 -2.95 -1.58
CA THR A 95 1.62 -2.15 -0.67
C THR A 95 2.25 -0.79 -0.38
N TYR A 96 3.57 -0.70 -0.27
CA TYR A 96 4.22 0.60 -0.10
C TYR A 96 4.29 1.41 -1.39
N ALA A 97 4.62 0.81 -2.54
CA ALA A 97 4.65 1.53 -3.82
C ALA A 97 3.30 2.17 -4.14
N HIS A 98 2.20 1.41 -4.02
CA HIS A 98 0.88 1.98 -4.26
C HIS A 98 0.50 3.07 -3.26
N GLN A 99 0.92 2.95 -1.99
CA GLN A 99 0.74 4.05 -1.05
C GLN A 99 1.52 5.30 -1.49
N LEU A 100 2.72 5.16 -2.04
CA LEU A 100 3.51 6.29 -2.53
C LEU A 100 2.81 6.99 -3.70
N TYR A 101 2.24 6.24 -4.66
CA TYR A 101 1.43 6.84 -5.73
C TYR A 101 0.24 7.62 -5.15
N LEU A 102 -0.49 7.07 -4.17
CA LEU A 102 -1.62 7.78 -3.57
C LEU A 102 -1.20 9.10 -2.91
N LEU A 103 -0.04 9.13 -2.26
CA LEU A 103 0.49 10.34 -1.61
C LEU A 103 0.99 11.36 -2.64
N LEU A 104 1.71 10.89 -3.65
CA LEU A 104 2.29 11.72 -4.71
C LEU A 104 1.21 12.41 -5.56
N HIS A 105 0.15 11.68 -5.93
CA HIS A 105 -0.90 12.19 -6.81
C HIS A 105 -2.04 12.91 -6.08
N ARG A 106 -2.03 12.92 -4.74
CA ARG A 106 -3.07 13.53 -3.89
C ARG A 106 -3.48 14.96 -4.31
N PRO A 107 -2.57 15.92 -4.53
CA PRO A 107 -2.99 17.30 -4.83
C PRO A 107 -3.62 17.46 -6.23
N PHE A 108 -3.35 16.53 -7.15
CA PHE A 108 -3.67 16.65 -8.56
C PHE A 108 -4.93 15.87 -8.98
N ARG A 109 -5.53 15.05 -8.11
CA ARG A 109 -6.58 14.08 -8.51
C ARG A 109 -8.01 14.62 -8.53
N HIS A 110 -8.27 15.77 -7.89
CA HIS A 110 -9.61 16.34 -7.76
C HIS A 110 -9.92 17.29 -8.90
N SER A 111 -11.09 17.13 -9.52
CA SER A 111 -11.55 17.94 -10.66
C SER A 111 -11.69 19.44 -10.33
N GLN A 112 -11.93 19.75 -9.05
CA GLN A 112 -12.05 21.12 -8.54
C GLN A 112 -10.69 21.76 -8.18
N SER A 113 -9.60 20.97 -8.21
CA SER A 113 -8.25 21.47 -7.89
C SER A 113 -7.72 22.33 -9.04
N PRO A 114 -7.07 23.48 -8.77
CA PRO A 114 -6.44 24.30 -9.81
C PRO A 114 -5.29 23.58 -10.54
N CYS A 115 -4.76 22.51 -9.95
CA CYS A 115 -3.71 21.67 -10.53
C CYS A 115 -4.23 20.30 -10.97
N PHE A 116 -5.53 20.18 -11.27
CA PHE A 116 -6.11 18.90 -11.68
C PHE A 116 -5.38 18.25 -12.87
N LEU A 117 -5.05 16.98 -12.73
CA LEU A 117 -4.49 16.12 -13.77
C LEU A 117 -5.31 14.82 -13.84
N ALA A 118 -5.94 14.58 -14.98
CA ALA A 118 -6.73 13.35 -15.18
C ALA A 118 -5.88 12.08 -14.99
N THR A 119 -4.63 12.10 -15.45
CA THR A 119 -3.66 11.01 -15.26
C THR A 119 -3.38 10.72 -13.79
N SER A 120 -3.34 11.74 -12.93
CA SER A 120 -3.18 11.56 -11.48
C SER A 120 -4.39 10.89 -10.85
N ARG A 121 -5.60 11.24 -11.30
CA ARG A 121 -6.82 10.56 -10.85
C ARG A 121 -6.82 9.09 -11.28
N ASP A 122 -6.46 8.80 -12.52
CA ASP A 122 -6.38 7.42 -13.03
C ASP A 122 -5.34 6.60 -12.27
N ARG A 123 -4.20 7.20 -11.91
CA ARG A 123 -3.18 6.58 -11.05
C ARG A 123 -3.71 6.29 -9.65
N CYS A 124 -4.44 7.23 -9.05
CA CYS A 124 -5.07 7.03 -7.74
C CYS A 124 -6.09 5.90 -7.76
N ILE A 125 -6.95 5.83 -8.78
CA ILE A 125 -7.93 4.73 -8.94
C ILE A 125 -7.19 3.39 -9.07
N THR A 126 -6.22 3.32 -9.98
CA THR A 126 -5.45 2.08 -10.25
C THR A 126 -4.70 1.61 -9.02
N SER A 127 -3.99 2.52 -8.34
CA SER A 127 -3.21 2.19 -7.13
C SER A 127 -4.09 1.83 -5.95
N SER A 128 -5.25 2.47 -5.82
CA SER A 128 -6.21 2.11 -4.79
C SER A 128 -6.76 0.70 -5.02
N ALA A 129 -7.18 0.40 -6.24
CA ALA A 129 -7.67 -0.93 -6.59
C ALA A 129 -6.61 -2.02 -6.35
N ALA A 130 -5.35 -1.76 -6.69
CA ALA A 130 -4.24 -2.67 -6.43
C ALA A 130 -4.01 -2.88 -4.93
N LEU A 131 -4.05 -1.82 -4.11
CA LEU A 131 -3.95 -1.94 -2.64
C LEU A 131 -5.07 -2.78 -2.03
N LEU A 132 -6.31 -2.56 -2.47
CA LEU A 132 -7.45 -3.36 -2.03
C LEU A 132 -7.28 -4.82 -2.46
N GLY A 133 -6.77 -5.05 -3.68
CA GLY A 133 -6.43 -6.37 -4.19
C GLY A 133 -5.36 -7.09 -3.37
N ILE A 134 -4.27 -6.41 -2.99
CA ILE A 134 -3.21 -6.98 -2.14
C ILE A 134 -3.75 -7.29 -0.74
N HIS A 135 -4.54 -6.38 -0.15
CA HIS A 135 -5.20 -6.63 1.13
C HIS A 135 -6.09 -7.88 1.04
N ARG A 136 -6.86 -8.03 -0.03
CA ARG A 136 -7.68 -9.22 -0.29
C ARG A 136 -6.82 -10.48 -0.41
N GLN A 137 -5.73 -10.42 -1.18
CA GLN A 137 -4.81 -11.56 -1.35
C GLN A 137 -4.26 -12.03 0.00
N ILE A 138 -3.75 -11.13 0.84
CA ILE A 138 -3.24 -11.51 2.17
C ILE A 138 -4.35 -12.12 3.04
N TYR A 139 -5.60 -11.65 2.90
CA TYR A 139 -6.73 -12.14 3.69
C TYR A 139 -7.21 -13.53 3.24
N GLU A 140 -7.24 -13.79 1.92
CA GLU A 140 -7.93 -14.95 1.34
C GLU A 140 -6.98 -16.07 0.88
N VAL A 141 -5.75 -15.75 0.47
CA VAL A 141 -4.84 -16.71 -0.13
C VAL A 141 -4.22 -17.61 0.93
N PRO A 142 -4.36 -18.95 0.85
CA PRO A 142 -3.82 -19.87 1.86
C PRO A 142 -2.31 -19.75 2.08
N LEU A 143 -1.54 -19.50 1.02
CA LEU A 143 -0.09 -19.28 1.07
C LEU A 143 0.30 -18.12 2.00
N LEU A 144 -0.54 -17.09 2.09
CA LEU A 144 -0.31 -15.88 2.88
C LEU A 144 -0.88 -15.98 4.31
N ARG A 145 -1.47 -17.12 4.70
CA ARG A 145 -2.06 -17.31 6.03
C ARG A 145 -1.09 -17.04 7.19
N PRO A 146 0.20 -17.40 7.13
CA PRO A 146 1.18 -17.03 8.16
C PRO A 146 1.37 -15.51 8.31
N TYR A 147 1.01 -14.74 7.29
CA TYR A 147 1.20 -13.29 7.20
C TYR A 147 -0.07 -12.49 7.49
N LEU A 148 -1.16 -13.12 7.93
CA LEU A 148 -2.41 -12.42 8.30
C LEU A 148 -2.23 -11.34 9.37
N TRP A 149 -1.16 -11.42 10.15
CA TRP A 149 -0.84 -10.40 11.14
C TRP A 149 -0.55 -9.04 10.50
N LEU A 150 -0.10 -8.99 9.24
CA LEU A 150 0.11 -7.73 8.49
C LEU A 150 -1.19 -6.92 8.38
N LEU A 151 -2.32 -7.61 8.26
CA LEU A 151 -3.65 -7.00 8.21
C LEU A 151 -4.11 -6.43 9.56
N ARG A 152 -3.39 -6.68 10.66
CA ARG A 152 -3.74 -6.06 11.95
C ARG A 152 -3.14 -4.67 12.12
N GLY A 153 -2.27 -4.25 11.21
CA GLY A 153 -1.52 -3.00 11.29
C GLY A 153 -1.58 -2.20 10.00
N VAL A 154 -0.40 -1.85 9.49
CA VAL A 154 -0.19 -0.89 8.40
C VAL A 154 -0.90 -1.26 7.10
N THR A 155 -0.97 -2.55 6.74
CA THR A 155 -1.62 -2.95 5.49
C THR A 155 -3.10 -2.56 5.48
N SER A 156 -3.78 -2.71 6.61
CA SER A 156 -5.19 -2.30 6.73
C SER A 156 -5.37 -0.78 6.76
N LEU A 157 -4.42 -0.06 7.36
CA LEU A 157 -4.42 1.40 7.31
C LEU A 157 -4.21 1.92 5.89
N LYS A 158 -3.30 1.32 5.12
CA LYS A 158 -3.08 1.61 3.69
C LYS A 158 -4.29 1.26 2.85
N ALA A 159 -4.95 0.13 3.12
CA ALA A 159 -6.19 -0.24 2.45
C ALA A 159 -7.32 0.75 2.76
N LEU A 160 -7.40 1.29 3.98
CA LEU A 160 -8.32 2.37 4.31
C LEU A 160 -8.01 3.65 3.53
N HIS A 161 -6.74 4.06 3.46
CA HIS A 161 -6.34 5.23 2.66
C HIS A 161 -6.67 5.06 1.17
N ALA A 162 -6.41 3.87 0.63
CA ALA A 162 -6.85 3.50 -0.73
C ALA A 162 -8.37 3.58 -0.90
N ALA A 163 -9.15 3.11 0.08
CA ALA A 163 -10.60 3.18 0.01
C ALA A 163 -11.13 4.61 -0.01
N VAL A 164 -10.54 5.50 0.80
CA VAL A 164 -10.88 6.93 0.83
C VAL A 164 -10.49 7.60 -0.49
N ALA A 165 -9.26 7.39 -0.97
CA ALA A 165 -8.78 7.94 -2.23
C ALA A 165 -9.62 7.44 -3.43
N LEU A 166 -10.00 6.16 -3.44
CA LEU A 166 -10.86 5.58 -4.46
C LEU A 166 -12.25 6.20 -4.43
N ASN A 167 -12.89 6.24 -3.26
CA ASN A 167 -14.20 6.87 -3.09
C ASN A 167 -14.20 8.30 -3.64
N SER A 168 -13.20 9.08 -3.23
CA SER A 168 -12.98 10.46 -3.66
C SER A 168 -12.92 10.59 -5.19
N CYS A 169 -12.05 9.78 -5.82
CA CYS A 169 -11.93 9.80 -7.27
C CYS A 169 -13.24 9.42 -7.96
N LEU A 170 -13.98 8.43 -7.43
CA LEU A 170 -15.25 7.98 -8.02
C LEU A 170 -16.37 9.02 -7.91
N LEU A 171 -16.41 9.82 -6.85
CA LEU A 171 -17.37 10.92 -6.71
C LEU A 171 -17.15 12.02 -7.76
N ASP A 172 -15.91 12.22 -8.18
CA ASP A 172 -15.50 13.17 -9.21
C ASP A 172 -15.64 12.64 -10.65
N MET A 173 -16.05 11.37 -10.83
CA MET A 173 -16.23 10.77 -12.15
C MET A 173 -17.61 11.10 -12.74
N PRO A 174 -17.72 11.20 -14.08
CA PRO A 174 -19.01 11.34 -14.73
C PRO A 174 -19.90 10.12 -14.47
N SER A 175 -21.21 10.29 -14.51
CA SER A 175 -22.19 9.21 -14.30
C SER A 175 -22.07 8.05 -15.29
N SER A 176 -21.44 8.28 -16.45
CA SER A 176 -21.11 7.24 -17.44
C SER A 176 -19.94 6.32 -17.05
N PHE A 177 -19.22 6.63 -15.97
CA PHE A 177 -18.09 5.82 -15.53
C PHE A 177 -18.56 4.58 -14.77
N GLU A 178 -18.20 3.41 -15.30
CA GLU A 178 -18.49 2.09 -14.73
C GLU A 178 -17.76 1.88 -13.40
N SER A 179 -18.42 2.25 -12.31
CA SER A 179 -17.88 2.26 -10.95
C SER A 179 -18.35 1.08 -10.09
N GLY A 180 -19.17 0.19 -10.66
CA GLY A 180 -19.80 -0.93 -9.95
C GLY A 180 -18.79 -1.88 -9.30
N SER A 181 -17.76 -2.31 -10.04
CA SER A 181 -16.72 -3.22 -9.54
C SER A 181 -15.91 -2.62 -8.39
N TYR A 182 -15.58 -1.33 -8.46
CA TYR A 182 -14.88 -0.62 -7.39
C TYR A 182 -15.74 -0.50 -6.12
N ARG A 183 -17.03 -0.17 -6.27
CA ARG A 183 -17.98 -0.12 -5.14
C ARG A 183 -18.15 -1.49 -4.50
N GLU A 184 -18.21 -2.56 -5.29
CA GLU A 184 -18.27 -3.92 -4.76
C GLU A 184 -17.01 -4.27 -3.95
N GLU A 185 -15.81 -3.90 -4.43
CA GLU A 185 -14.58 -4.16 -3.69
C GLU A 185 -14.49 -3.34 -2.39
N LEU A 186 -15.00 -2.10 -2.37
CA LEU A 186 -15.14 -1.31 -1.14
C LEU A 186 -16.09 -1.97 -0.14
N ASN A 187 -17.22 -2.51 -0.61
CA ASN A 187 -18.13 -3.29 0.24
C ASN A 187 -17.46 -4.54 0.82
N LYS A 188 -16.69 -5.27 0.01
CA LYS A 188 -15.91 -6.43 0.48
C LYS A 188 -14.84 -6.02 1.49
N LEU A 189 -14.21 -4.86 1.31
CA LEU A 189 -13.25 -4.33 2.29
C LEU A 189 -13.92 -4.07 3.65
N VAL A 190 -15.14 -3.52 3.68
CA VAL A 190 -15.88 -3.28 4.92
C VAL A 190 -16.05 -4.56 5.73
N LEU A 191 -16.44 -5.65 5.06
CA LEU A 191 -16.60 -6.98 5.67
C LEU A 191 -15.27 -7.55 6.19
N ARG A 192 -14.18 -7.40 5.42
CA ARG A 192 -12.83 -7.84 5.86
C ARG A 192 -12.34 -7.03 7.07
N MET A 193 -12.58 -5.73 7.11
CA MET A 193 -12.20 -4.88 8.24
C MET A 193 -13.04 -5.21 9.48
N GLU A 194 -14.31 -5.53 9.32
CA GLU A 194 -15.18 -6.00 10.40
C GLU A 194 -14.64 -7.30 11.02
N SER A 195 -14.30 -8.29 10.19
CA SER A 195 -13.81 -9.58 10.68
C SER A 195 -12.48 -9.46 11.45
N LEU A 196 -11.63 -8.51 11.05
CA LEU A 196 -10.35 -8.22 11.70
C LEU A 196 -10.48 -7.31 12.94
N SER A 197 -11.61 -6.59 13.10
CA SER A 197 -11.82 -5.57 14.13
C SER A 197 -11.63 -6.08 15.57
N ARG A 198 -12.02 -7.32 15.86
CA ARG A 198 -11.88 -7.93 17.19
C ARG A 198 -10.42 -8.07 17.63
N ARG A 199 -9.48 -8.07 16.69
CA ARG A 199 -8.04 -8.31 16.94
C ARG A 199 -7.17 -7.12 16.55
N SER A 200 -7.77 -6.00 16.11
CA SER A 200 -7.06 -4.80 15.69
C SER A 200 -7.92 -3.55 15.89
N ALA A 201 -7.44 -2.65 16.76
CA ALA A 201 -8.06 -1.34 16.94
C ALA A 201 -8.03 -0.49 15.66
N ILE A 202 -7.02 -0.69 14.80
CA ILE A 202 -6.93 -0.05 13.48
C ILE A 202 -8.08 -0.52 12.60
N CYS A 203 -8.30 -1.84 12.51
CA CYS A 203 -9.39 -2.39 11.70
C CYS A 203 -10.77 -1.98 12.23
N LEU A 204 -10.94 -1.91 13.56
CA LEU A 204 -12.17 -1.40 14.18
C LEU A 204 -12.47 0.05 13.78
N LYS A 205 -11.46 0.92 13.83
CA LYS A 205 -11.61 2.33 13.40
C LYS A 205 -11.85 2.42 11.89
N ALA A 206 -11.08 1.69 11.10
CA ALA A 206 -11.21 1.64 9.64
C ALA A 206 -12.62 1.21 9.23
N HIS A 207 -13.15 0.14 9.83
CA HIS A 207 -14.50 -0.33 9.56
C HIS A 207 -15.56 0.78 9.78
N ARG A 208 -15.47 1.54 10.86
CA ARG A 208 -16.40 2.67 11.12
C ARG A 208 -16.32 3.76 10.06
N ILE A 209 -15.11 4.08 9.60
CA ILE A 209 -14.90 5.07 8.52
C ILE A 209 -15.46 4.54 7.21
N LEU A 210 -15.23 3.26 6.90
CA LEU A 210 -15.73 2.63 5.68
C LEU A 210 -17.27 2.55 5.65
N LEU A 211 -17.93 2.34 6.79
CA LEU A 211 -19.40 2.44 6.88
C LEU A 211 -19.89 3.85 6.53
N GLN A 212 -19.16 4.89 6.94
CA GLN A 212 -19.50 6.28 6.58
C GLN A 212 -19.33 6.51 5.07
N LEU A 213 -18.26 5.99 4.46
CA LEU A 213 -18.09 6.03 3.00
C LEU A 213 -19.23 5.29 2.29
N GLN A 214 -19.68 4.15 2.83
CA GLN A 214 -20.81 3.41 2.27
C GLN A 214 -22.11 4.22 2.22
N THR A 215 -22.39 4.99 3.28
CA THR A 215 -23.57 5.87 3.29
C THR A 215 -23.49 6.99 2.24
N GLN A 216 -22.27 7.47 1.92
CA GLN A 216 -22.07 8.47 0.88
C GLN A 216 -22.35 7.87 -0.52
N PHE A 217 -22.03 6.59 -0.77
CA PHE A 217 -22.39 5.95 -2.05
C PHE A 217 -23.89 5.94 -2.30
N GLY A 218 -24.70 5.70 -1.25
CA GLY A 218 -26.17 5.66 -1.37
C GLY A 218 -26.80 7.05 -1.48
N ALA A 219 -26.12 8.08 -0.99
CA ALA A 219 -26.61 9.47 -1.01
C ALA A 219 -26.07 10.30 -2.19
N ALA A 220 -25.05 9.82 -2.93
CA ALA A 220 -24.47 10.48 -4.09
C ALA A 220 -25.46 10.68 -5.26
N ASP A 221 -26.62 10.02 -5.23
CA ASP A 221 -27.74 10.33 -6.13
C ASP A 221 -28.46 11.66 -5.78
N GLN A 222 -28.13 12.34 -4.67
CA GLN A 222 -28.91 13.48 -4.15
C GLN A 222 -28.15 14.68 -3.55
N GLN A 223 -26.81 14.70 -3.41
CA GLN A 223 -26.10 15.82 -2.77
C GLN A 223 -24.90 16.41 -3.54
N PRO A 224 -24.64 17.74 -3.44
CA PRO A 224 -23.50 18.40 -4.04
C PRO A 224 -22.18 18.08 -3.32
N ALA A 225 -21.08 18.07 -4.07
CA ALA A 225 -19.74 17.56 -3.73
C ALA A 225 -19.03 18.16 -2.48
N ASP A 226 -19.56 19.22 -1.88
CA ASP A 226 -18.85 20.05 -0.88
C ASP A 226 -18.65 19.35 0.47
N SER A 227 -19.51 18.39 0.84
CA SER A 227 -19.39 17.64 2.09
C SER A 227 -18.36 16.50 2.05
N GLY A 228 -18.09 15.94 0.86
CA GLY A 228 -17.12 14.84 0.66
C GLY A 228 -15.68 15.32 0.89
N THR A 229 -15.32 16.43 0.26
CA THR A 229 -13.98 17.03 0.35
C THR A 229 -13.57 17.36 1.78
N ARG A 230 -14.51 17.83 2.61
CA ARG A 230 -14.23 18.18 4.03
C ARG A 230 -13.96 16.96 4.91
N PHE A 231 -14.64 15.84 4.66
CA PHE A 231 -14.44 14.59 5.39
C PHE A 231 -13.13 13.91 4.99
N GLU A 232 -12.82 13.93 3.70
CA GLU A 232 -11.58 13.39 3.13
C GLU A 232 -10.36 14.16 3.65
N ASN A 233 -10.38 15.49 3.60
CA ASN A 233 -9.31 16.32 4.17
C ASN A 233 -9.03 15.96 5.64
N ARG A 234 -10.07 15.67 6.44
CA ARG A 234 -9.92 15.30 7.85
C ARG A 234 -9.33 13.91 8.07
N ILE A 235 -9.66 12.95 7.22
CA ILE A 235 -9.08 11.59 7.30
C ILE A 235 -7.65 11.62 6.78
N GLU A 236 -7.38 12.41 5.76
CA GLU A 236 -6.06 12.48 5.16
C GLU A 236 -5.06 13.23 6.03
N ASP A 237 -5.51 14.26 6.75
CA ASP A 237 -4.74 14.89 7.83
C ASP A 237 -4.45 13.90 8.96
N TRP A 238 -5.32 12.90 9.18
CA TRP A 238 -5.05 11.81 10.13
C TRP A 238 -4.07 10.76 9.59
N THR A 239 -3.89 10.67 8.28
CA THR A 239 -2.88 9.79 7.64
C THR A 239 -1.51 10.45 7.48
N ASP A 240 -1.27 11.59 8.12
CA ASP A 240 -0.01 12.34 7.97
C ASP A 240 1.21 11.45 8.23
N MET A 241 2.12 11.43 7.24
CA MET A 241 3.16 10.42 6.98
C MET A 241 4.10 10.15 8.17
N ARG A 242 4.21 11.10 9.11
CA ARG A 242 5.19 11.06 10.21
C ARG A 242 4.98 9.89 11.17
N GLU A 243 3.74 9.44 11.36
CA GLU A 243 3.42 8.31 12.25
C GLU A 243 3.72 6.94 11.59
N TRP A 244 3.89 6.88 10.27
CA TRP A 244 3.93 5.63 9.51
C TRP A 244 5.34 5.06 9.34
N PHE A 245 6.36 5.90 9.50
CA PHE A 245 7.78 5.52 9.40
C PHE A 245 8.49 5.50 10.76
N GLY A 246 7.74 5.57 11.87
CA GLY A 246 8.31 5.44 13.21
C GLY A 246 9.09 4.14 13.35
N ALA A 247 10.32 4.23 13.87
CA ALA A 247 11.23 3.10 14.06
C ALA A 247 10.59 1.94 14.86
N ASP A 248 9.62 2.23 15.72
CA ASP A 248 8.92 1.25 16.56
C ASP A 248 8.03 0.27 15.77
N LEU A 249 7.67 0.61 14.53
CA LEU A 249 6.89 -0.26 13.64
C LEU A 249 7.76 -1.25 12.86
N PHE A 250 9.08 -1.07 12.91
CA PHE A 250 10.08 -1.92 12.26
C PHE A 250 10.65 -2.99 13.20
N ASN A 251 10.04 -3.25 14.35
CA ASN A 251 10.43 -4.37 15.20
C ASN A 251 9.94 -5.71 14.60
N TRP A 252 10.55 -6.09 13.47
CA TRP A 252 10.37 -7.38 12.81
C TRP A 252 11.25 -8.40 13.54
N ASN A 253 10.82 -8.85 14.72
CA ASN A 253 11.41 -10.02 15.36
C ASN A 253 11.14 -11.25 14.49
N LEU A 254 12.07 -11.54 13.58
CA LEU A 254 12.10 -12.74 12.76
C LEU A 254 12.55 -13.99 13.54
N ASP A 255 12.92 -13.83 14.82
CA ASP A 255 13.49 -14.90 15.65
C ASP A 255 12.46 -15.86 16.27
N SER A 256 11.16 -15.77 15.94
CA SER A 256 10.12 -16.61 16.59
C SER A 256 9.72 -17.89 15.85
N VAL A 257 10.37 -18.24 14.73
CA VAL A 257 10.17 -19.55 14.08
C VAL A 257 11.36 -20.46 14.40
N GLY A 258 11.47 -20.86 15.67
CA GLY A 258 12.60 -21.68 16.11
C GLY A 258 12.55 -22.05 17.59
N ASN A 259 11.39 -22.42 18.13
CA ASN A 259 11.32 -23.16 19.40
C ASN A 259 10.16 -24.15 19.36
N LEU A 260 10.43 -25.35 18.85
CA LEU A 260 9.65 -26.53 19.21
C LEU A 260 9.95 -26.85 20.68
N PRO A 261 8.95 -26.98 21.57
CA PRO A 261 9.20 -27.52 22.89
C PRO A 261 9.54 -29.01 22.74
N ALA A 262 10.73 -29.38 23.19
CA ALA A 262 11.04 -30.77 23.49
C ALA A 262 10.18 -31.19 24.69
N VAL A 263 9.18 -32.04 24.45
CA VAL A 263 8.70 -33.09 25.36
C VAL A 263 8.26 -34.27 24.51
#